data_AF-A0A962I7F7-F1
#
_entry.id   AF-A0A962I7F7-F1
#
_cell.length_a   1.000
_cell.length_b   1.000
_cell.length_c   1.000
_cell.angle_alpha   90.00
_cell.angle_beta   90.00
_cell.angle_gamma   90.00
#
_symmetry.space_group_name_H-M   'P 1'
#
loop_
_entity.id
_entity.type
_entity.pdbx_description
1 polymer ?
#
loop_
_entity_poly.entity_id
_entity_poly.type
_entity_poly.pdbx_seq_one_letter_code
_entity_poly.pdbx_strand_id
1 'polypeptide(L)'
;MAQSDLHERLLARPTLAADRTAFDMAILASMTDFVQEGVEVVNLIDTNGHRVSGANSQGLACYEQAANALLCMVDDPVASVASALAASPTMTMAHVLNAWLHLLGTDPGGDVVARASCDAAAALDADDRERAHIEA
;
A
#
# COMPACT_ATOMS: atom_id res chain seq x y z
N MET A 1 -16.33 -25.26 -68.75
CA MET A 1 -17.06 -24.16 -69.42
C MET A 1 -18.40 -24.03 -68.70
N ALA A 2 -18.67 -23.16 -67.73
CA ALA A 2 -18.05 -21.96 -67.13
C ALA A 2 -18.57 -21.94 -65.67
N GLN A 3 -17.84 -21.75 -64.56
CA GLN A 3 -16.72 -20.86 -64.19
C GLN A 3 -16.99 -19.35 -64.28
N SER A 4 -18.25 -18.92 -64.24
CA SER A 4 -18.62 -17.50 -64.23
C SER A 4 -19.69 -17.12 -63.19
N ASP A 5 -19.71 -17.77 -62.02
CA ASP A 5 -20.64 -17.40 -60.93
C ASP A 5 -20.00 -17.40 -59.53
N LEU A 6 -18.68 -17.52 -59.47
CA LEU A 6 -17.91 -17.58 -58.22
C LEU A 6 -17.13 -16.28 -57.91
N HIS A 7 -17.17 -15.29 -58.81
CA HIS A 7 -16.42 -14.04 -58.65
C HIS A 7 -17.18 -12.92 -57.91
N GLU A 8 -18.50 -13.04 -57.70
CA GLU A 8 -19.31 -11.95 -57.13
C GLU A 8 -19.62 -12.12 -55.63
N ARG A 9 -19.34 -13.29 -55.04
CA ARG A 9 -19.54 -13.52 -53.60
C ARG A 9 -18.28 -13.27 -52.75
N LEU A 10 -17.21 -12.76 -53.35
CA LEU A 10 -15.93 -12.43 -52.69
C LEU A 10 -15.73 -10.91 -52.46
N LEU A 11 -16.82 -10.13 -52.42
CA LEU A 11 -16.77 -8.68 -52.14
C LEU A 11 -17.53 -8.26 -50.88
N ALA A 12 -17.70 -9.17 -49.92
CA ALA A 12 -18.07 -8.79 -48.56
C ALA A 12 -16.85 -8.95 -47.64
N ARG A 13 -15.88 -8.05 -47.77
CA ARG A 13 -14.91 -7.80 -46.70
C ARG A 13 -15.59 -6.88 -45.68
N PRO A 14 -15.98 -7.33 -44.47
CA PRO A 14 -16.19 -6.40 -43.39
C PRO A 14 -14.85 -5.72 -43.09
N THR A 15 -14.87 -4.41 -43.17
CA THR A 15 -13.76 -3.49 -42.96
C THR A 15 -13.26 -3.56 -41.50
N LEU A 16 -11.96 -3.81 -41.35
CA LEU A 16 -11.19 -3.77 -40.11
C LEU A 16 -11.05 -2.32 -39.58
N ALA A 17 -12.16 -1.67 -39.24
CA ALA A 17 -12.15 -0.27 -38.79
C ALA A 17 -13.02 0.01 -37.56
N ALA A 18 -13.86 -0.92 -37.10
CA ALA A 18 -14.79 -0.68 -36.01
C ALA A 18 -14.36 -1.26 -34.63
N ASP A 19 -13.24 -2.00 -34.56
CA ASP A 19 -12.91 -2.79 -33.36
C ASP A 19 -11.69 -2.28 -32.57
N ARG A 20 -11.11 -1.15 -32.99
CA ARG A 20 -9.91 -0.61 -32.34
C ARG A 20 -10.22 0.00 -30.97
N THR A 21 -11.41 0.60 -30.83
CA THR A 21 -11.91 1.12 -29.56
C THR A 21 -12.34 0.03 -28.59
N ALA A 22 -12.83 -1.11 -29.07
CA ALA A 22 -13.21 -2.21 -28.17
C ALA A 22 -11.97 -2.92 -27.61
N PHE A 23 -10.92 -3.08 -28.41
CA PHE A 23 -9.64 -3.63 -27.94
C PHE A 23 -8.92 -2.67 -26.98
N ASP A 24 -8.91 -1.36 -27.25
CA ASP A 24 -8.32 -0.36 -26.33
C ASP A 24 -9.12 -0.25 -25.01
N MET A 25 -10.45 -0.36 -25.06
CA MET A 25 -11.28 -0.38 -23.84
C MET A 25 -11.14 -1.69 -23.06
N ALA A 26 -10.90 -2.82 -23.72
CA ALA A 26 -10.59 -4.08 -23.05
C ALA A 26 -9.21 -4.09 -22.40
N ILE A 27 -8.21 -3.41 -23.00
CA ILE A 27 -6.89 -3.20 -22.40
C ILE A 27 -6.97 -2.20 -21.23
N LEU A 28 -7.70 -1.09 -21.35
CA LEU A 28 -7.92 -0.16 -20.23
C LEU A 28 -8.72 -0.82 -19.09
N ALA A 29 -9.74 -1.62 -19.40
CA ALA A 29 -10.45 -2.42 -18.41
C ALA A 29 -9.52 -3.45 -17.75
N SER A 30 -8.69 -4.17 -18.53
CA SER A 30 -7.70 -5.13 -18.01
C SER A 30 -6.57 -4.46 -17.19
N MET A 31 -6.18 -3.23 -17.52
CA MET A 31 -5.23 -2.43 -16.72
C MET A 31 -5.88 -1.89 -15.43
N THR A 32 -7.20 -1.74 -15.40
CA THR A 32 -7.96 -1.34 -14.20
C THR A 32 -8.28 -2.55 -13.32
N ASP A 33 -8.52 -3.72 -13.92
CA ASP A 33 -8.68 -5.00 -13.21
C ASP A 33 -7.36 -5.44 -12.55
N PHE A 34 -6.19 -5.12 -13.13
CA PHE A 34 -4.89 -5.37 -12.49
C PHE A 34 -4.64 -4.52 -11.24
N VAL A 35 -5.42 -3.45 -11.03
CA VAL A 35 -5.39 -2.64 -9.80
C VAL A 35 -6.42 -3.14 -8.78
N GLN A 36 -7.33 -4.06 -9.16
CA GLN A 36 -8.45 -4.51 -8.33
C GLN A 36 -8.54 -6.02 -8.06
N GLU A 37 -7.53 -6.84 -8.42
CA GLU A 37 -7.42 -8.22 -7.89
C GLU A 37 -6.82 -8.22 -6.48
N GLY A 38 -7.68 -7.98 -5.50
CA GLY A 38 -7.43 -8.32 -4.10
C GLY A 38 -6.74 -7.23 -3.29
N VAL A 39 -7.53 -6.46 -2.53
CA VAL A 39 -7.12 -6.19 -1.14
C VAL A 39 -7.19 -7.53 -0.43
N GLU A 40 -6.26 -8.43 -0.74
CA GLU A 40 -5.94 -9.52 0.16
C GLU A 40 -5.55 -8.77 1.44
N VAL A 41 -6.32 -8.95 2.51
CA VAL A 41 -5.88 -8.55 3.84
C VAL A 41 -4.72 -9.50 4.14
N VAL A 42 -3.57 -9.24 3.51
CA VAL A 42 -2.35 -10.00 3.72
C VAL A 42 -2.09 -9.81 5.18
N ASN A 43 -2.21 -10.90 5.92
CA ASN A 43 -1.91 -10.94 7.33
C ASN A 43 -0.39 -10.76 7.46
N LEU A 44 0.04 -9.51 7.39
CA LEU A 44 1.44 -9.13 7.41
C LEU A 44 1.94 -9.33 8.83
N ILE A 45 2.93 -10.20 8.95
CA ILE A 45 3.57 -10.56 10.20
C ILE A 45 4.93 -9.87 10.22
N ASP A 46 5.23 -9.15 11.30
CA ASP A 46 6.55 -8.57 11.52
C ASP A 46 7.59 -9.64 11.86
N THR A 47 8.87 -9.24 11.89
CA THR A 47 10.00 -10.09 12.25
C THR A 47 9.88 -10.69 13.67
N ASN A 48 9.04 -10.12 14.53
CA ASN A 48 8.78 -10.62 15.88
C ASN A 48 7.61 -11.62 15.93
N GLY A 49 6.97 -11.93 14.81
CA GLY A 49 5.86 -12.86 14.74
C GLY A 49 4.50 -12.25 15.07
N HIS A 50 4.38 -10.92 15.08
CA HIS A 50 3.12 -10.22 15.36
C HIS A 50 2.45 -9.73 14.07
N ARG A 51 1.14 -9.87 14.02
CA ARG A 51 0.32 -9.21 13.01
C ARG A 51 0.46 -7.70 13.15
N VAL A 52 0.47 -7.00 12.01
CA VAL A 52 0.51 -5.54 11.98
C VAL A 52 -0.71 -4.97 11.25
N SER A 53 -1.58 -4.28 11.99
CA SER A 53 -2.83 -3.76 11.46
C SER A 53 -2.60 -2.60 10.49
N GLY A 54 -3.34 -2.61 9.37
CA GLY A 54 -3.33 -1.51 8.39
C GLY A 54 -2.02 -1.33 7.62
N ALA A 55 -1.10 -2.28 7.71
CA ALA A 55 0.17 -2.28 6.98
C ALA A 55 0.01 -2.80 5.55
N ASN A 56 0.85 -2.30 4.65
CA ASN A 56 1.22 -2.98 3.41
C ASN A 56 2.70 -3.41 3.46
N SER A 57 3.14 -4.18 2.46
CA SER A 57 4.50 -4.75 2.44
C SER A 57 5.61 -3.69 2.49
N GLN A 58 5.44 -2.57 1.79
CA GLN A 58 6.40 -1.47 1.81
C GLN A 58 6.41 -0.75 3.17
N GLY A 59 5.24 -0.47 3.73
CA GLY A 59 5.11 0.15 5.05
C GLY A 59 5.73 -0.72 6.13
N LEU A 60 5.50 -2.04 6.09
CA LEU A 60 6.11 -3.00 7.01
C LEU A 60 7.63 -2.97 6.91
N ALA A 61 8.20 -3.03 5.70
CA ALA A 61 9.65 -2.99 5.51
C ALA A 61 10.29 -1.71 6.07
N CYS A 62 9.69 -0.54 5.82
CA CYS A 62 10.16 0.73 6.38
C CYS A 62 10.01 0.79 7.91
N TYR A 63 8.91 0.25 8.46
CA TYR A 63 8.70 0.16 9.90
C TYR A 63 9.75 -0.74 10.56
N GLU A 64 10.06 -1.90 9.97
CA GLU A 64 11.08 -2.81 10.48
C GLU A 64 12.48 -2.19 10.41
N GLN A 65 12.76 -1.46 9.33
CA GLN A 65 13.99 -0.67 9.23
C GLN A 65 14.06 0.40 10.34
N ALA A 66 12.98 1.14 10.59
CA ALA A 66 12.92 2.14 11.65
C ALA A 66 13.11 1.52 13.05
N ALA A 67 12.46 0.39 13.31
CA ALA A 67 12.60 -0.35 14.57
C ALA A 67 14.04 -0.86 14.75
N ASN A 68 14.66 -1.39 13.70
CA ASN A 68 16.06 -1.81 13.73
C ASN A 68 17.01 -0.62 13.98
N ALA A 69 16.81 0.49 13.27
CA ALA A 69 17.58 1.72 13.42
C ALA A 69 17.51 2.25 14.86
N LEU A 70 16.31 2.27 15.46
CA LEU A 70 16.12 2.65 16.86
C LEU A 70 16.85 1.69 17.82
N LEU A 71 16.66 0.38 17.68
CA LEU A 71 17.24 -0.61 18.60
C LEU A 71 18.77 -0.68 18.51
N CYS A 72 19.32 -0.48 17.32
CA CYS A 72 20.77 -0.48 17.07
C CYS A 72 21.41 0.90 17.25
N MET A 73 20.61 1.96 17.40
CA MET A 73 21.05 3.36 17.45
C MET A 73 21.88 3.76 16.22
N VAL A 74 21.37 3.41 15.03
CA VAL A 74 21.99 3.68 13.72
C VAL A 74 21.03 4.42 12.80
N ASP A 75 21.58 5.01 11.74
CA ASP A 75 20.83 5.69 10.67
C ASP A 75 19.85 6.77 11.19
N ASP A 76 18.73 6.96 10.49
CA ASP A 76 17.65 7.88 10.84
C ASP A 76 16.33 7.11 10.98
N PRO A 77 15.96 6.69 12.21
CA PRO A 77 14.69 6.01 12.44
C PRO A 77 13.47 6.90 12.22
N VAL A 78 13.59 8.23 12.37
CA VAL A 78 12.49 9.18 12.15
C VAL A 78 12.16 9.27 10.66
N ALA A 79 13.18 9.38 9.79
CA ALA A 79 12.96 9.33 8.34
C ALA A 79 12.40 7.98 7.87
N SER A 80 12.84 6.88 8.49
CA SER A 80 12.37 5.54 8.16
C SER A 80 10.90 5.33 8.52
N VAL A 81 10.46 5.74 9.72
CA VAL A 81 9.06 5.63 10.13
C VAL A 81 8.16 6.60 9.35
N ALA A 82 8.65 7.78 8.97
CA ALA A 82 7.93 8.70 8.09
C ALA A 82 7.67 8.07 6.72
N SER A 83 8.64 7.30 6.20
CA SER A 83 8.48 6.52 4.97
C SER A 83 7.45 5.40 5.12
N ALA A 84 7.42 4.74 6.29
CA ALA A 84 6.41 3.73 6.62
C ALA A 84 5.01 4.33 6.64
N LEU A 85 4.82 5.50 7.25
CA LEU A 85 3.55 6.22 7.30
C LEU A 85 3.10 6.74 5.94
N ALA A 86 4.04 7.19 5.10
CA ALA A 86 3.72 7.59 3.73
C ALA A 86 3.24 6.38 2.88
N ALA A 87 3.85 5.21 3.08
CA ALA A 87 3.46 3.99 2.38
C ALA A 87 2.16 3.38 2.95
N SER A 88 1.97 3.42 4.26
CA SER A 88 0.82 2.85 4.98
C SER A 88 0.27 3.84 6.02
N PRO A 89 -0.54 4.83 5.60
CA PRO A 89 -1.08 5.85 6.52
C PRO A 89 -1.99 5.27 7.61
N THR A 90 -2.54 4.08 7.38
CA THR A 90 -3.43 3.36 8.29
C THR A 90 -2.69 2.37 9.19
N MET A 91 -1.35 2.35 9.18
CA MET A 91 -0.55 1.40 9.96
C MET A 91 -0.41 1.86 11.41
N THR A 92 -1.12 1.17 12.31
CA THR A 92 -1.22 1.53 13.73
C THR A 92 0.15 1.58 14.41
N MET A 93 0.97 0.53 14.27
CA MET A 93 2.30 0.49 14.89
C MET A 93 3.29 1.52 14.33
N ALA A 94 3.10 2.01 13.09
CA ALA A 94 3.96 3.05 12.55
C ALA A 94 3.68 4.41 13.22
N HIS A 95 2.41 4.73 13.49
CA HIS A 95 2.05 5.91 14.28
C HIS A 95 2.58 5.81 15.71
N VAL A 96 2.40 4.65 16.34
CA VAL A 96 2.95 4.37 17.67
C VAL A 96 4.47 4.56 17.70
N LEU A 97 5.21 3.96 16.77
CA LEU A 97 6.67 4.10 16.72
C LEU A 97 7.09 5.55 16.47
N ASN A 98 6.37 6.28 15.62
CA ASN A 98 6.63 7.70 15.39
C ASN A 98 6.46 8.53 16.66
N ALA A 99 5.43 8.23 17.46
CA ALA A 99 5.23 8.88 18.75
C ALA A 99 6.39 8.57 19.72
N TRP A 100 6.78 7.29 19.86
CA TRP A 100 7.90 6.89 20.70
C TRP A 100 9.19 7.59 20.34
N LEU A 101 9.54 7.67 19.06
CA LEU A 101 10.76 8.32 18.59
C LEU A 101 10.81 9.80 18.97
N HIS A 102 9.69 10.52 18.85
CA HIS A 102 9.65 11.94 19.20
C HIS A 102 9.60 12.19 20.71
N LEU A 103 9.04 11.26 21.50
CA LEU A 103 9.07 11.33 22.97
C LEU A 103 10.44 10.99 23.56
N LEU A 104 11.19 10.08 22.92
CA LEU A 104 12.54 9.71 23.33
C LEU A 104 13.59 10.74 22.90
N GLY A 105 13.26 11.56 21.90
CA GLY A 105 14.10 12.65 21.42
C GLY A 105 14.25 13.79 22.44
N THR A 106 15.14 14.73 22.12
CA THR A 106 15.35 15.95 22.93
C THR A 106 14.85 17.21 22.24
N ASP A 107 14.17 17.06 21.09
CA ASP A 107 13.60 18.17 20.36
C ASP A 107 12.38 18.75 21.11
N PRO A 108 12.36 20.06 21.41
CA PRO A 108 11.27 20.68 22.14
C PRO A 108 9.92 20.67 21.39
N GLY A 109 9.88 20.35 20.09
CA GLY A 109 8.64 20.18 19.33
C GLY A 109 8.18 18.73 19.19
N GLY A 110 8.94 17.77 19.73
CA GLY A 110 8.64 16.34 19.60
C GLY A 110 7.33 15.94 20.26
N ASP A 111 6.93 16.60 21.35
CA ASP A 111 5.69 16.32 22.07
C ASP A 111 4.44 16.56 21.20
N VAL A 112 4.45 17.62 20.38
CA VAL A 112 3.35 17.95 19.46
C VAL A 112 3.20 16.86 18.41
N VAL A 113 4.32 16.41 17.82
CA VAL A 113 4.32 15.33 16.82
C VAL A 113 3.87 14.02 17.43
N ALA A 114 4.38 13.68 18.62
CA ALA A 114 4.01 12.46 19.30
C ALA A 114 2.52 12.41 19.63
N ARG A 115 1.96 13.52 20.11
CA ARG A 115 0.53 13.60 20.44
C ARG A 115 -0.35 13.41 19.20
N ALA A 116 0.00 14.06 18.09
CA ALA A 116 -0.70 13.87 16.82
C ALA A 116 -0.64 12.41 16.33
N SER A 117 0.50 11.74 16.52
CA SER A 117 0.63 10.32 16.19
C SER A 117 -0.16 9.40 17.12
N CYS A 118 -0.21 9.68 18.43
CA CYS A 118 -1.09 8.95 19.35
C CYS A 118 -2.57 9.11 18.96
N ASP A 119 -3.01 10.33 18.64
CA ASP A 119 -4.39 10.60 18.22
C ASP A 119 -4.73 9.85 16.92
N ALA A 120 -3.80 9.81 15.97
CA ALA A 120 -3.96 9.05 14.74
C ALA A 120 -4.02 7.54 15.00
N ALA A 121 -3.14 6.99 15.83
CA ALA A 121 -3.13 5.57 16.19
C ALA A 121 -4.44 5.15 16.89
N ALA A 122 -4.96 5.99 17.80
CA ALA A 122 -6.19 5.71 18.53
C ALA A 122 -7.45 5.66 17.64
N ALA A 123 -7.40 6.24 16.44
CA ALA A 123 -8.49 6.21 15.47
C ALA A 123 -8.44 5.01 14.51
N LEU A 124 -7.40 4.18 14.57
CA LEU A 124 -7.17 3.06 13.65
C LEU A 124 -7.55 1.71 14.28
N ASP A 125 -7.73 0.71 13.42
CA ASP A 125 -7.90 -0.68 13.85
C ASP A 125 -6.61 -1.16 14.55
N ALA A 126 -6.79 -1.80 15.70
CA ALA A 126 -5.69 -2.31 16.52
C ALA A 126 -6.06 -3.69 17.06
N ASP A 127 -5.09 -4.61 17.16
CA ASP A 127 -5.23 -5.79 17.98
C ASP A 127 -4.98 -5.49 19.48
N ASP A 128 -5.04 -6.51 20.34
CA ASP A 128 -4.83 -6.34 21.78
C ASP A 128 -3.43 -5.80 22.12
N ARG A 129 -2.41 -6.24 21.37
CA ARG A 129 -1.02 -5.81 21.57
C ARG A 129 -0.85 -4.36 21.14
N GLU A 130 -1.37 -4.01 19.97
CA GLU A 130 -1.29 -2.65 19.43
C GLU A 130 -2.03 -1.66 20.34
N ARG A 131 -3.21 -2.04 20.88
CA ARG A 131 -3.91 -1.24 21.90
C ARG A 131 -3.06 -1.00 23.14
N ALA A 132 -2.38 -2.02 23.65
CA ALA A 132 -1.52 -1.87 24.81
C ALA A 132 -0.37 -0.87 24.56
N HIS A 133 0.10 -0.74 23.32
CA HIS A 133 1.08 0.28 22.96
C HIS A 133 0.49 1.69 22.82
N ILE A 134 -0.76 1.82 22.37
CA ILE A 134 -1.46 3.11 22.29
C ILE A 134 -1.72 3.70 23.69
N GLU A 135 -1.97 2.83 24.67
CA GLU A 135 -2.35 3.21 26.04
C GLU A 135 -1.15 3.43 26.99
N ALA A 136 0.09 3.16 26.54
CA ALA A 136 1.32 3.24 27.35
C ALA A 136 1.78 4.68 27.64
#